data_AF-A0A173V7C3-F1
#
_entry.id   AF-A0A173V7C3-F1
#
_cell.length_a   1.000
_cell.length_b   1.000
_cell.length_c   1.000
_cell.angle_alpha   90.00
_cell.angle_beta   90.00
_cell.angle_gamma   90.00
#
_symmetry.space_group_name_H-M   'P 1'
#
loop_
_entity.id
_entity.type
_entity.pdbx_description
1 polymer ?
#
loop_
_entity_poly.entity_id
_entity_poly.type
_entity_poly.pdbx_seq_one_letter_code
_entity_poly.pdbx_strand_id
1 'polypeptide(L)'
;MVPFLYLAIKSLYWSKGKTLKKIMWCDDDNIKPYFIEAGRKITYGNLRRQLLDSLEDRPFPELPDEFQKNIFWEFGSKEDHFKYRNAVMQTYKYGNFPVFEGYNHMQYQILDPKGFAEMLESIIETDQ
;
A
#
# COMPACT_ATOMS: atom_id res chain seq x y z
N MET A 1 -10.56 -1.79 8.02
CA MET A 1 -9.67 -1.82 6.83
C MET A 1 -9.78 -3.19 6.15
N VAL A 2 -10.12 -3.25 4.86
CA VAL A 2 -10.30 -4.55 4.16
C VAL A 2 -8.98 -5.34 4.15
N PRO A 3 -8.97 -6.67 4.42
CA PRO A 3 -7.74 -7.46 4.39
C PRO A 3 -7.29 -7.69 2.95
N PHE A 4 -6.61 -6.69 2.37
CA PHE A 4 -6.17 -6.66 0.97
C PHE A 4 -5.37 -7.91 0.58
N LEU A 5 -4.49 -8.40 1.46
CA LEU A 5 -3.68 -9.59 1.19
C LEU A 5 -4.55 -10.85 1.03
N TYR A 6 -5.55 -11.04 1.91
CA TYR A 6 -6.46 -12.17 1.82
C TYR A 6 -7.26 -12.14 0.51
N LEU A 7 -7.78 -10.96 0.12
CA LEU A 7 -8.52 -10.80 -1.13
C LEU A 7 -7.63 -11.01 -2.35
N ALA A 8 -6.38 -10.53 -2.32
CA ALA A 8 -5.40 -10.74 -3.40
C ALA A 8 -5.08 -12.23 -3.58
N ILE A 9 -4.87 -12.96 -2.47
CA ILE A 9 -4.68 -14.41 -2.48
C ILE A 9 -5.92 -15.11 -3.05
N LYS A 10 -7.13 -14.75 -2.60
CA LYS A 10 -8.39 -15.31 -3.12
C LYS A 10 -8.57 -15.06 -4.62
N SER A 11 -8.22 -13.87 -5.10
CA SER A 11 -8.27 -13.52 -6.52
C SER A 11 -7.44 -14.49 -7.36
N LEU A 12 -6.23 -14.84 -6.92
CA LEU A 12 -5.38 -15.82 -7.59
C LEU A 12 -6.02 -17.21 -7.66
N TYR A 13 -6.53 -17.71 -6.53
CA TYR A 13 -7.09 -19.06 -6.47
C TYR A 13 -8.44 -19.20 -7.19
N TRP A 14 -9.30 -18.19 -7.10
CA TRP A 14 -10.67 -18.27 -7.63
C TRP A 14 -10.80 -17.76 -9.06
N SER A 15 -9.97 -16.81 -9.46
CA SER A 15 -10.11 -16.11 -10.74
C SER A 15 -8.83 -16.08 -11.56
N LYS A 16 -7.77 -16.79 -11.14
CA LYS A 16 -6.42 -16.73 -11.74
C LYS A 16 -5.87 -15.29 -11.78
N GLY A 17 -6.22 -14.48 -10.79
CA GLY A 17 -5.77 -13.09 -10.67
C GLY A 17 -6.58 -12.07 -11.47
N LYS A 18 -7.71 -12.43 -12.10
CA LYS A 18 -8.54 -11.49 -12.88
C LYS A 18 -9.02 -10.28 -12.09
N THR A 19 -9.19 -10.41 -10.77
CA THR A 19 -9.59 -9.28 -9.91
C THR A 19 -8.42 -8.63 -9.19
N LEU A 20 -7.18 -9.07 -9.42
CA LEU A 20 -6.00 -8.57 -8.71
C LEU A 20 -5.77 -7.08 -8.97
N LYS A 21 -5.93 -6.63 -10.22
CA LYS A 21 -5.96 -5.20 -10.59
C LYS A 21 -6.89 -4.38 -9.69
N LYS A 22 -8.11 -4.86 -9.47
CA LYS A 22 -9.13 -4.13 -8.70
C LYS A 22 -8.83 -4.08 -7.21
N ILE A 23 -8.08 -5.06 -6.71
CA ILE A 23 -7.74 -5.19 -5.29
C ILE A 23 -6.44 -4.44 -4.97
N MET A 24 -5.46 -4.52 -5.85
CA MET A 24 -4.11 -4.00 -5.64
C MET A 24 -3.85 -2.67 -6.36
N TRP A 25 -4.78 -2.19 -7.18
CA TRP A 25 -4.59 -1.04 -8.08
C TRP A 25 -3.28 -1.13 -8.89
N CYS A 26 -2.97 -2.36 -9.34
CA CYS A 26 -1.75 -2.71 -10.05
C CYS A 26 -2.04 -3.71 -11.17
N ASP A 27 -1.62 -3.36 -12.39
CA ASP A 27 -1.89 -4.12 -13.63
C ASP A 27 -0.74 -5.08 -14.01
N ASP A 28 0.32 -5.11 -13.23
CA ASP A 28 1.50 -5.89 -13.57
C ASP A 28 1.32 -7.35 -13.16
N ASP A 29 1.22 -8.23 -14.16
CA ASP A 29 1.10 -9.67 -13.96
C ASP A 29 2.33 -10.30 -13.29
N ASN A 30 3.50 -9.62 -13.33
CA ASN A 30 4.72 -10.09 -12.70
C ASN A 30 4.65 -10.09 -11.16
N ILE A 31 3.65 -9.43 -10.56
CA ILE A 31 3.45 -9.47 -9.10
C ILE A 31 2.76 -10.75 -8.62
N LYS A 32 2.12 -11.53 -9.52
CA LYS A 32 1.37 -12.73 -9.14
C LYS A 32 2.19 -13.75 -8.34
N PRO A 33 3.45 -14.07 -8.70
CA PRO A 33 4.29 -15.00 -7.94
C PRO A 33 4.45 -14.61 -6.48
N TYR A 34 4.58 -13.31 -6.18
CA TYR A 34 4.68 -12.81 -4.81
C TYR A 34 3.47 -13.23 -3.96
N PHE A 35 2.26 -13.01 -4.48
CA PHE A 35 1.02 -13.36 -3.76
C PHE A 35 0.79 -14.87 -3.65
N ILE A 36 1.26 -15.66 -4.62
CA ILE A 36 1.26 -17.14 -4.53
C ILE A 36 2.13 -17.58 -3.35
N GLU A 37 3.35 -17.05 -3.26
CA GLU A 37 4.30 -17.39 -2.20
C GLU A 37 3.85 -16.88 -0.83
N ALA A 38 3.34 -15.65 -0.75
CA ALA A 38 2.72 -15.10 0.45
C ALA A 38 1.53 -15.97 0.91
N GLY A 39 0.70 -16.43 -0.03
CA GLY A 39 -0.42 -17.33 0.23
C GLY A 39 0.00 -18.72 0.73
N ARG A 40 1.18 -19.21 0.37
CA ARG A 40 1.74 -20.47 0.92
C ARG A 40 2.24 -20.31 2.35
N LYS A 41 2.75 -19.13 2.70
CA LYS A 41 3.31 -18.80 4.02
C LYS A 41 2.27 -18.29 5.03
N ILE A 42 1.07 -17.92 4.58
CA ILE A 42 0.05 -17.35 5.45
C ILE A 42 -0.52 -18.41 6.41
N THR A 43 -0.57 -18.08 7.70
CA THR A 43 -1.17 -18.96 8.72
C THR A 43 -2.60 -18.52 9.04
N TYR A 44 -3.38 -19.42 9.65
CA TYR A 44 -4.70 -19.06 10.16
C TYR A 44 -4.65 -17.91 11.18
N GLY A 45 -3.59 -17.85 12.00
CA GLY A 45 -3.35 -16.74 12.93
C GLY A 45 -3.14 -15.41 12.20
N ASN A 46 -2.39 -15.40 11.10
CA ASN A 46 -2.18 -14.20 10.29
C ASN A 46 -3.50 -13.72 9.68
N LEU A 47 -4.29 -14.63 9.12
CA LEU A 47 -5.62 -14.31 8.57
C LEU A 47 -6.57 -13.75 9.62
N ARG A 48 -6.62 -14.36 10.81
CA ARG A 48 -7.44 -13.88 11.92
C ARG A 48 -7.06 -12.44 12.28
N ARG A 49 -5.77 -12.13 12.44
CA ARG A 49 -5.33 -10.75 12.74
C ARG A 49 -5.76 -9.76 11.66
N GLN A 50 -5.55 -10.10 10.39
CA GLN A 50 -5.97 -9.24 9.27
C GLN A 50 -7.48 -8.97 9.23
N LEU A 51 -8.29 -9.96 9.60
CA LEU A 51 -9.75 -9.82 9.67
C LEU A 51 -10.21 -9.04 10.92
N LEU A 52 -9.46 -9.12 12.02
CA LEU A 52 -9.77 -8.41 13.27
C LEU A 52 -9.50 -6.90 13.18
N ASP A 53 -8.53 -6.48 12.36
CA ASP A 53 -8.15 -5.08 12.14
C ASP A 53 -9.26 -4.21 11.49
N SER A 54 -10.43 -4.78 11.21
CA SER A 54 -11.54 -4.11 10.52
C SER A 54 -12.88 -4.15 11.26
N LEU A 55 -12.92 -4.54 12.54
CA LEU A 55 -14.19 -4.85 13.20
C LEU A 55 -15.00 -3.64 13.68
N GLU A 56 -14.38 -2.46 13.80
CA GLU A 56 -15.06 -1.26 14.28
C GLU A 56 -15.13 -0.21 13.17
N ASP A 57 -16.35 0.20 12.84
CA ASP A 57 -16.61 1.36 11.98
C ASP A 57 -16.46 2.64 12.81
N ARG A 58 -15.21 2.92 13.18
CA ARG A 58 -14.82 4.11 13.92
C ARG A 58 -13.90 4.98 13.07
N PRO A 59 -13.97 6.31 13.20
CA PRO A 59 -13.01 7.17 12.54
C PRO A 59 -11.59 6.86 13.01
N PHE A 60 -10.62 7.02 12.12
CA PHE A 60 -9.22 6.98 12.51
C PHE A 60 -8.93 8.12 13.51
N PRO A 61 -8.07 7.89 14.51
CA PRO A 61 -7.65 8.97 15.39
C PRO A 61 -6.97 10.07 14.58
N GLU A 62 -7.17 11.31 15.00
CA GLU A 62 -6.46 12.44 14.40
C GLU A 62 -4.95 12.26 14.61
N LEU A 63 -4.19 12.50 13.55
CA LEU A 63 -2.73 12.42 13.59
C LEU A 63 -2.17 13.77 14.07
N PRO A 64 -1.37 13.80 15.15
CA PRO A 64 -0.77 15.05 15.63
C PRO A 64 0.06 15.74 14.55
N ASP A 65 0.07 17.07 14.53
CA ASP A 65 0.79 17.88 13.53
C ASP A 65 2.27 17.50 13.41
N GLU A 66 2.96 17.30 14.54
CA GLU A 66 4.37 16.85 14.56
C GLU A 66 4.56 15.45 13.96
N PHE A 67 3.57 14.57 14.13
CA PHE A 67 3.63 13.24 13.55
C PHE A 67 3.41 13.29 12.04
N GLN A 68 2.50 14.14 11.56
CA GLN A 68 2.22 14.31 10.14
C GLN A 68 3.46 14.68 9.32
N LYS A 69 4.39 15.48 9.88
CA LYS A 69 5.64 15.89 9.21
C LYS A 69 6.52 14.72 8.78
N ASN A 70 6.38 13.57 9.42
CA ASN A 70 7.14 12.35 9.14
C ASN A 70 6.32 11.33 8.32
N ILE A 71 5.16 11.73 7.79
CA ILE A 71 4.27 10.85 7.01
C ILE A 71 4.37 11.21 5.53
N PHE A 72 4.58 10.18 4.71
CA PHE A 72 4.61 10.28 3.26
C PHE A 72 3.36 9.61 2.69
N TRP A 73 2.58 10.37 1.94
CA TRP A 73 1.38 9.90 1.27
C TRP A 73 1.68 9.68 -0.22
N GLU A 74 1.52 8.45 -0.69
CA GLU A 74 1.67 8.08 -2.10
C GLU A 74 0.44 7.27 -2.54
N PHE A 75 0.01 7.43 -3.80
CA PHE A 75 -1.18 6.77 -4.30
C PHE A 75 -0.90 6.08 -5.63
N GLY A 76 -0.42 4.84 -5.56
CA GLY A 76 -0.37 3.95 -6.70
C GLY A 76 0.42 4.54 -7.87
N SER A 77 -0.27 5.03 -8.91
CA SER A 77 0.36 5.68 -10.07
C SER A 77 0.43 7.20 -9.93
N LYS A 78 1.29 7.84 -10.73
CA LYS A 78 1.39 9.31 -10.82
C LYS A 78 0.03 9.97 -11.04
N GLU A 79 -0.78 9.43 -11.94
CA GLU A 79 -2.11 9.95 -12.29
C GLU A 79 -3.07 9.91 -11.09
N ASP A 80 -3.14 8.77 -10.39
CA ASP A 80 -3.98 8.61 -9.20
C ASP A 80 -3.48 9.51 -8.06
N HIS A 81 -2.17 9.64 -7.90
CA HIS A 81 -1.58 10.55 -6.93
C HIS A 81 -2.01 12.01 -7.15
N PHE A 82 -1.90 12.54 -8.37
CA PHE A 82 -2.39 13.90 -8.66
C PHE A 82 -3.91 14.04 -8.48
N LYS A 83 -4.68 12.99 -8.76
CA LYS A 83 -6.14 12.99 -8.63
C LYS A 83 -6.61 13.06 -7.18
N TYR A 84 -5.96 12.33 -6.28
CA TYR A 84 -6.47 12.14 -4.91
C TYR A 84 -5.73 12.97 -3.84
N ARG A 85 -4.46 13.35 -4.05
CA ARG A 85 -3.65 13.99 -3.00
C ARG A 85 -4.26 15.28 -2.46
N ASN A 86 -4.94 16.08 -3.29
CA ASN A 86 -5.50 17.36 -2.85
C ASN A 86 -6.55 17.18 -1.74
N ALA A 87 -7.34 16.09 -1.79
CA ALA A 87 -8.31 15.78 -0.74
C ALA A 87 -7.59 15.41 0.56
N VAL A 88 -6.49 14.66 0.46
CA VAL A 88 -5.70 14.21 1.62
C VAL A 88 -4.89 15.35 2.25
N MET A 89 -4.38 16.28 1.44
CA MET A 89 -3.71 17.51 1.91
C MET A 89 -4.61 18.41 2.75
N GLN A 90 -5.93 18.40 2.50
CA GLN A 90 -6.88 19.17 3.32
C GLN A 90 -7.00 18.62 4.74
N THR A 91 -6.87 17.30 4.89
CA THR A 91 -6.91 16.61 6.19
C THR A 91 -5.54 16.59 6.87
N TYR A 92 -4.47 16.32 6.14
CA TYR A 92 -3.10 16.19 6.66
C TYR A 92 -2.20 17.27 6.08
N LYS A 93 -2.35 18.48 6.62
CA LYS A 93 -1.70 19.71 6.10
C LYS A 93 -0.18 19.69 6.19
N TYR A 94 0.36 18.94 7.14
CA TYR A 94 1.80 18.84 7.38
C TYR A 94 2.41 17.55 6.81
N GLY A 95 1.63 16.74 6.09
CA GLY A 95 2.12 15.53 5.43
C GLY A 95 2.97 15.84 4.20
N ASN A 96 3.82 14.87 3.83
CA ASN A 96 4.61 14.91 2.60
C ASN A 96 3.87 14.17 1.48
N PHE A 97 3.90 14.71 0.27
CA PHE A 97 3.18 14.17 -0.90
C PHE A 97 4.13 14.04 -2.10
N PRO A 98 5.13 13.14 -2.02
CA PRO A 98 6.08 12.95 -3.11
C PRO A 98 5.39 12.31 -4.32
N VAL A 99 5.90 12.64 -5.52
CA VAL A 99 5.48 11.99 -6.77
C VAL A 99 6.63 11.10 -7.24
N PHE A 100 6.44 9.79 -7.18
CA PHE A 100 7.43 8.86 -7.70
C PHE A 100 7.31 8.75 -9.22
N GLU A 101 8.41 8.99 -9.93
CA GLU A 101 8.46 8.87 -11.38
C GLU A 101 8.84 7.44 -11.80
N GLY A 102 8.13 6.90 -12.80
CA GLY A 102 8.48 5.63 -13.43
C GLY A 102 8.00 4.36 -12.71
N TYR A 103 7.48 4.46 -11.49
CA TYR A 103 7.04 3.29 -10.72
C TYR A 103 5.73 3.52 -9.97
N ASN A 104 4.92 2.47 -9.84
CA ASN A 104 3.88 2.37 -8.82
C ASN A 104 4.52 1.88 -7.51
N HIS A 105 4.26 2.51 -6.36
CA HIS A 105 4.95 2.15 -5.10
C HIS A 105 4.79 0.66 -4.74
N MET A 106 3.60 0.09 -4.96
CA MET A 106 3.34 -1.33 -4.69
C MET A 106 4.14 -2.24 -5.61
N GLN A 107 4.33 -1.84 -6.88
CA GLN A 107 5.18 -2.59 -7.81
C GLN A 107 6.64 -2.51 -7.38
N TYR A 108 7.12 -1.31 -7.02
CA TYR A 108 8.51 -1.13 -6.61
C TYR A 108 8.82 -1.96 -5.37
N GLN A 109 7.95 -1.90 -4.35
CA GLN A 109 8.07 -2.70 -3.13
C GLN A 109 8.10 -4.22 -3.40
N ILE A 110 7.34 -4.71 -4.38
CA ILE A 110 7.26 -6.14 -4.69
C ILE A 110 8.44 -6.60 -5.57
N LEU A 111 8.81 -5.81 -6.58
CA LEU A 111 9.83 -6.19 -7.57
C LEU A 111 11.26 -5.98 -7.06
N ASP A 112 11.48 -4.90 -6.31
CA ASP A 112 12.78 -4.57 -5.72
C ASP A 112 12.63 -4.11 -4.27
N PRO A 113 12.38 -5.04 -3.34
CA PRO A 113 12.22 -4.71 -1.92
C PRO A 113 13.47 -4.09 -1.31
N LYS A 114 14.67 -4.34 -1.87
CA LYS A 114 15.92 -3.76 -1.38
C LYS A 114 16.03 -2.30 -1.81
N GLY A 115 15.84 -2.01 -3.10
CA GLY A 115 15.83 -0.64 -3.60
C GLY A 115 14.70 0.20 -2.97
N PHE A 116 13.53 -0.41 -2.74
CA PHE A 116 12.45 0.26 -2.01
C PHE A 116 12.87 0.62 -0.56
N ALA A 117 13.55 -0.29 0.14
CA ALA A 117 14.06 -0.03 1.48
C ALA A 117 15.14 1.07 1.48
N GLU A 118 16.09 1.03 0.54
CA GLU A 118 17.12 2.06 0.39
C GLU A 118 16.51 3.44 0.09
N MET A 119 15.44 3.49 -0.70
CA MET A 119 14.68 4.71 -0.95
C MET A 119 14.00 5.24 0.32
N LEU A 120 13.39 4.36 1.13
CA LEU A 120 12.82 4.76 2.42
C LEU A 120 13.90 5.26 3.39
N GLU A 121 15.06 4.62 3.44
CA GLU A 121 16.20 5.09 4.24
C GLU A 121 16.66 6.48 3.79
N SER A 122 16.80 6.70 2.48
CA SER A 122 17.12 8.02 1.93
C SER A 122 16.10 9.08 2.32
N ILE A 123 14.80 8.77 2.26
CA ILE A 123 13.73 9.69 2.66
C ILE A 123 13.86 10.04 4.15
N ILE A 124 14.11 9.04 5.00
CA ILE A 124 14.29 9.24 6.46
C ILE A 124 15.54 10.07 6.76
N GLU A 125 16.62 9.88 6.02
CA GLU A 125 17.88 10.59 6.22
C GLU A 125 17.86 12.03 5.70
N THR A 126 17.09 12.30 4.65
CA THR A 126 17.14 13.58 3.93
C THR A 126 15.88 14.43 4.06
N ASP A 127 14.79 13.88 4.62
CA ASP A 127 13.44 14.46 4.58
C ASP A 127 12.98 14.83 3.15
N GLN A 128 13.50 14.13 2.13
CA GLN A 128 13.26 14.40 0.69
C GLN A 128 12.87 13.15 -0.09
#